data_AF-A0A976BDM4-F1
#
_entry.id   AF-A0A976BDM4-F1
#
_cell.length_a   1.000
_cell.length_b   1.000
_cell.length_c   1.000
_cell.angle_alpha   90.00
_cell.angle_beta   90.00
_cell.angle_gamma   90.00
#
_symmetry.space_group_name_H-M   'P 1'
#
loop_
_entity.id
_entity.type
_entity.pdbx_description
1 polymer ?
#
loop_
_entity_poly.entity_id
_entity_poly.type
_entity_poly.pdbx_seq_one_letter_code
_entity_poly.pdbx_strand_id
1 'polypeptide(L)'
;MQMEEYELASASRRADVEMLLSGGNPRTTAAVHLGGVAVECKLKALIAEYHEIDAWEECSRRKKDPRLGQPIPRPGHGLFAAIKLMDTVYRKAKADPMFLSHLDRVMHPAGATSLDFIELRYVASELDRNALSSWQQSFRYVVNWLIKNKGS
;
A
#
# COMPACT_ATOMS: atom_id res chain seq x y z
N MET A 1 15.78 -5.34 2.85
CA MET A 1 15.03 -4.25 3.49
C MET A 1 14.60 -4.73 4.85
N GLN A 2 15.15 -4.12 5.89
CA GLN A 2 14.79 -4.42 7.29
C GLN A 2 13.42 -3.80 7.63
N MET A 3 12.78 -4.22 8.73
CA MET A 3 11.40 -3.79 9.05
C MET A 3 11.27 -2.28 9.25
N GLU A 4 12.23 -1.67 9.94
CA GLU A 4 12.29 -0.23 10.19
C GLU A 4 12.47 0.59 8.89
N GLU A 5 13.08 0.00 7.87
CA GLU A 5 13.30 0.65 6.57
C GLU A 5 11.99 0.78 5.77
N TYR A 6 10.94 0.01 6.05
CA TYR A 6 9.68 0.09 5.30
C TYR A 6 8.93 1.41 5.53
N GLU A 7 8.92 1.94 6.75
CA GLU A 7 8.26 3.22 7.02
C GLU A 7 8.99 4.38 6.34
N LEU A 8 10.32 4.38 6.41
CA LEU A 8 11.17 5.36 5.73
C LEU A 8 11.02 5.25 4.20
N ALA A 9 11.06 4.04 3.65
CA ALA A 9 10.84 3.80 2.23
C ALA A 9 9.46 4.31 1.79
N SER A 10 8.41 4.05 2.57
CA SER A 10 7.07 4.58 2.31
C SER A 10 7.06 6.12 2.27
N ALA A 11 7.70 6.77 3.25
CA ALA A 11 7.79 8.24 3.29
C ALA A 11 8.56 8.81 2.09
N SER A 12 9.73 8.27 1.78
CA SER A 12 10.53 8.71 0.62
C SER A 12 9.78 8.52 -0.69
N ARG A 13 9.13 7.37 -0.89
CA ARG A 13 8.34 7.11 -2.10
C ARG A 13 7.15 8.06 -2.23
N ARG A 14 6.47 8.41 -1.14
CA ARG A 14 5.41 9.45 -1.17
C ARG A 14 5.93 10.80 -1.63
N ALA A 15 7.10 11.23 -1.12
CA ALA A 15 7.72 12.48 -1.57
C ALA A 15 8.10 12.43 -3.06
N ASP A 16 8.62 11.29 -3.54
CA ASP A 16 8.91 11.09 -4.96
C ASP A 16 7.64 11.24 -5.83
N VAL A 17 6.50 10.72 -5.38
CA VAL A 17 5.21 10.89 -6.10
C VAL A 17 4.87 12.36 -6.27
N GLU A 18 4.95 13.16 -5.21
CA GLU A 18 4.65 14.59 -5.26
C GLU A 18 5.58 15.32 -6.25
N MET A 19 6.88 15.01 -6.19
CA MET A 19 7.87 15.59 -7.09
C MET A 19 7.61 15.22 -8.55
N LEU A 20 7.35 13.94 -8.85
CA LEU A 20 7.16 13.44 -10.22
C LEU A 20 5.86 13.91 -10.87
N LEU A 21 4.86 14.24 -10.06
CA LEU A 21 3.59 14.83 -10.51
C LEU A 21 3.67 16.35 -10.62
N SER A 22 4.63 16.99 -9.95
CA SER A 22 4.87 18.42 -10.05
C SER A 22 5.66 18.78 -11.31
N GLY A 23 5.24 19.82 -12.04
CA GLY A 23 5.95 20.35 -13.20
C GLY A 23 5.19 20.28 -14.53
N GLY A 24 5.77 20.89 -15.57
CA GLY A 24 5.15 20.99 -16.90
C GLY A 24 5.15 19.69 -17.71
N ASN A 25 5.87 18.66 -17.26
CA ASN A 25 5.92 17.34 -17.89
C ASN A 25 5.94 16.22 -16.82
N PRO A 26 4.79 15.88 -16.24
CA PRO A 26 4.69 14.91 -15.15
C PRO A 26 5.10 13.51 -15.60
N ARG A 27 5.90 12.82 -14.77
CA ARG A 27 6.33 11.43 -15.01
C ARG A 27 5.32 10.46 -14.42
N THR A 28 4.14 10.42 -15.02
CA THR A 28 2.94 9.76 -14.48
C THR A 28 3.14 8.30 -14.14
N THR A 29 3.67 7.49 -15.06
CA THR A 29 3.92 6.05 -14.83
C THR A 29 4.86 5.81 -13.64
N ALA A 30 5.94 6.60 -13.54
CA ALA A 30 6.88 6.50 -12.43
C ALA A 30 6.22 6.90 -11.12
N ALA A 31 5.45 8.00 -11.10
CA ALA A 31 4.71 8.44 -9.92
C ALA A 31 3.71 7.38 -9.45
N VAL A 32 2.93 6.79 -10.37
CA VAL A 32 1.94 5.78 -10.02
C VAL A 32 2.58 4.51 -9.48
N HIS A 33 3.64 4.03 -10.13
CA HIS A 33 4.41 2.89 -9.66
C HIS A 33 4.94 3.13 -8.24
N LEU A 34 5.61 4.26 -8.01
CA LEU A 34 6.19 4.58 -6.70
C LEU A 34 5.12 4.83 -5.64
N GLY A 35 3.94 5.34 -6.02
CA GLY A 35 2.81 5.47 -5.10
C GLY A 35 2.25 4.12 -4.65
N GLY A 36 2.14 3.15 -5.56
CA GLY A 36 1.80 1.77 -5.20
C GLY A 36 2.84 1.14 -4.26
N VAL A 37 4.13 1.31 -4.59
CA VAL A 37 5.25 0.87 -3.71
C VAL A 37 5.20 1.55 -2.34
N ALA A 38 4.85 2.84 -2.28
CA ALA A 38 4.72 3.55 -1.02
C ALA A 38 3.64 2.94 -0.11
N VAL A 39 2.48 2.59 -0.68
CA VAL A 39 1.40 1.93 0.05
C VAL A 39 1.80 0.52 0.46
N GLU A 40 2.47 -0.24 -0.40
CA GLU A 40 3.00 -1.57 -0.07
C GLU A 40 3.99 -1.51 1.11
N CYS A 41 4.97 -0.60 1.05
CA CYS A 41 5.93 -0.37 2.14
C CYS A 41 5.19 0.05 3.42
N LYS A 42 4.18 0.93 3.33
CA LYS A 42 3.40 1.32 4.50
C LYS A 42 2.69 0.12 5.14
N LEU A 43 2.07 -0.73 4.34
CA LEU A 43 1.40 -1.94 4.83
C LEU A 43 2.39 -2.90 5.48
N LYS A 44 3.59 -3.09 4.89
CA LYS A 44 4.65 -3.91 5.47
C LYS A 44 5.11 -3.39 6.84
N ALA A 45 5.32 -2.08 6.96
CA ALA A 45 5.65 -1.45 8.25
C ALA A 45 4.53 -1.68 9.28
N LEU A 46 3.27 -1.47 8.89
CA LEU A 46 2.12 -1.68 9.77
C LEU A 46 1.96 -3.15 10.19
N ILE A 47 2.25 -4.12 9.32
CA ILE A 47 2.21 -5.55 9.66
C ILE A 47 3.27 -5.87 10.72
N ALA A 48 4.49 -5.37 10.55
CA ALA A 48 5.57 -5.57 11.51
C ALA A 48 5.21 -4.99 12.89
N GLU A 49 4.72 -3.74 12.92
CA GLU A 49 4.23 -3.08 14.14
C GLU A 49 3.03 -3.82 14.74
N TYR A 50 2.06 -4.21 13.92
CA TYR A 50 0.83 -4.86 14.37
C TYR A 50 1.13 -6.21 15.02
N HIS A 51 1.94 -7.04 14.39
CA HIS A 51 2.26 -8.38 14.89
C HIS A 51 3.36 -8.41 15.94
N GLU A 52 4.01 -7.28 16.20
CA GLU A 52 5.20 -7.15 17.04
C GLU A 52 6.27 -8.14 16.55
N ILE A 53 6.82 -7.94 15.35
CA ILE A 53 7.89 -8.78 14.77
C ILE A 53 9.04 -7.91 14.25
N ASP A 54 10.27 -8.42 14.33
CA ASP A 54 11.47 -7.70 13.87
C ASP A 54 11.99 -8.25 12.53
N ALA A 55 11.58 -9.47 12.18
CA ALA A 55 11.85 -10.12 10.90
C ALA A 55 10.63 -10.88 10.37
N TRP A 56 10.60 -11.12 9.05
CA TRP A 56 9.58 -11.96 8.44
C TRP A 56 9.77 -13.41 8.88
N GLU A 57 8.67 -14.17 8.88
CA GLU A 57 8.61 -15.55 9.39
C GLU A 57 8.77 -15.68 10.92
N GLU A 58 8.98 -14.59 11.66
CA GLU A 58 8.82 -14.60 13.12
C GLU A 58 7.37 -14.84 13.52
N CYS A 59 7.19 -15.51 14.66
CA CYS A 59 5.89 -15.70 15.25
C CYS A 59 5.32 -14.37 15.77
N SER A 60 4.04 -14.09 15.47
CA SER A 60 3.38 -12.91 16.01
C SER A 60 3.34 -12.94 17.55
N ARG A 61 3.70 -11.81 18.16
CA ARG A 61 3.64 -11.59 19.61
C ARG A 61 2.38 -10.81 20.03
N ARG A 62 1.58 -10.31 19.06
CA ARG A 62 0.34 -9.56 19.31
C ARG A 62 -0.69 -10.39 20.08
N LYS A 63 -0.96 -9.98 21.32
CA LYS A 63 -2.02 -10.56 22.14
C LYS A 63 -3.39 -10.30 21.49
N LYS A 64 -4.32 -11.26 21.64
CA LYS A 64 -5.69 -11.20 21.10
C LYS A 64 -5.80 -11.19 19.57
N ASP A 65 -4.72 -11.50 18.86
CA ASP A 65 -4.78 -11.78 17.43
C ASP A 65 -4.90 -13.30 17.17
N PRO A 66 -5.70 -13.73 16.17
CA PRO A 66 -5.79 -15.15 15.80
C PRO A 66 -4.45 -15.78 15.39
N ARG A 67 -3.48 -14.96 14.97
CA ARG A 67 -2.14 -15.40 14.56
C ARG A 67 -1.11 -15.40 15.69
N LEU A 68 -1.51 -15.17 16.94
CA LEU A 68 -0.60 -15.26 18.10
C LEU A 68 0.17 -16.59 18.07
N GLY A 69 1.50 -16.52 18.13
CA GLY A 69 2.37 -17.70 18.09
C GLY A 69 2.54 -18.36 16.71
N GLN A 70 1.99 -17.77 15.64
CA GLN A 70 2.12 -18.26 14.26
C GLN A 70 3.08 -17.36 13.45
N PRO A 71 3.86 -17.93 12.52
CA PRO A 71 4.77 -17.17 11.67
C PRO A 71 4.01 -16.19 10.77
N ILE A 72 4.56 -14.99 10.62
CA ILE A 72 4.01 -13.96 9.74
C ILE A 72 4.79 -13.92 8.43
N PRO A 73 4.19 -14.36 7.31
CA PRO A 73 4.90 -14.43 6.05
C PRO A 73 5.13 -13.03 5.48
N ARG A 74 6.22 -12.86 4.74
CA ARG A 74 6.45 -11.63 3.99
C ARG A 74 5.37 -11.46 2.91
N PRO A 75 4.53 -10.41 2.94
CA PRO A 75 3.56 -10.20 1.89
C PRO A 75 4.27 -9.80 0.59
N GLY A 76 3.72 -10.28 -0.53
CA GLY A 76 4.09 -9.84 -1.88
C GLY A 76 3.59 -8.42 -2.18
N HIS A 77 3.31 -8.13 -3.46
CA HIS A 77 2.83 -6.82 -3.93
C HIS A 77 1.31 -6.62 -3.76
N GLY A 78 0.57 -7.67 -3.43
CA GLY A 78 -0.88 -7.62 -3.28
C GLY A 78 -1.33 -6.85 -2.02
N LEU A 79 -1.84 -5.63 -2.22
CA LEU A 79 -2.25 -4.74 -1.12
C LEU A 79 -3.37 -5.32 -0.25
N PHE A 80 -4.36 -5.98 -0.89
CA PHE A 80 -5.44 -6.68 -0.17
C PHE A 80 -4.95 -7.90 0.61
N ALA A 81 -3.96 -8.62 0.08
CA ALA A 81 -3.39 -9.76 0.79
C ALA A 81 -2.63 -9.28 2.04
N ALA A 82 -1.90 -8.17 1.92
CA ALA A 82 -1.17 -7.57 3.04
C ALA A 82 -2.11 -7.10 4.16
N ILE A 83 -3.20 -6.39 3.87
CA ILE A 83 -4.10 -5.90 4.93
C ILE A 83 -4.80 -7.04 5.68
N LYS A 84 -5.06 -8.18 5.03
CA LYS A 84 -5.66 -9.38 5.65
C LYS A 84 -4.78 -10.02 6.72
N LEU A 85 -3.49 -9.69 6.78
CA LEU A 85 -2.61 -10.18 7.85
C LEU A 85 -2.97 -9.53 9.19
N MET A 86 -3.50 -8.31 9.18
CA MET A 86 -3.85 -7.56 10.39
C MET A 86 -5.36 -7.65 10.68
N ASP A 87 -5.82 -8.66 11.42
CA ASP A 87 -7.26 -8.98 11.57
C ASP A 87 -8.13 -7.78 11.99
N THR A 88 -7.69 -7.01 12.99
CA THR A 88 -8.46 -5.85 13.48
C THR A 88 -8.51 -4.72 12.44
N VAL A 89 -7.41 -4.49 11.73
CA VAL A 89 -7.36 -3.48 10.65
C VAL A 89 -8.20 -3.95 9.47
N TYR A 90 -8.17 -5.24 9.14
CA TYR A 90 -8.98 -5.82 8.07
C TYR A 90 -10.48 -5.74 8.37
N ARG A 91 -10.90 -5.94 9.62
CA ARG A 91 -12.29 -5.72 10.04
C ARG A 91 -12.74 -4.27 9.82
N LYS A 92 -11.89 -3.29 10.15
CA LYS A 92 -12.16 -1.87 9.86
C LYS A 92 -12.23 -1.61 8.36
N ALA A 93 -11.31 -2.18 7.58
CA ALA A 93 -11.31 -2.06 6.12
C ALA A 93 -12.59 -2.63 5.49
N LYS A 94 -13.07 -3.78 5.98
CA LYS A 94 -14.36 -4.36 5.54
C LYS A 94 -15.56 -3.49 5.88
N ALA A 95 -15.51 -2.76 6.98
CA ALA A 95 -16.57 -1.83 7.38
C ALA A 95 -16.54 -0.51 6.57
N ASP A 96 -15.50 -0.30 5.76
CA ASP A 96 -15.30 0.89 4.94
C ASP A 96 -15.16 0.52 3.45
N PRO A 97 -16.28 0.32 2.72
CA PRO A 97 -16.25 -0.04 1.30
C PRO A 97 -15.53 1.00 0.42
N MET A 98 -15.54 2.28 0.84
CA MET A 98 -14.84 3.35 0.13
C MET A 98 -13.33 3.14 0.20
N PHE A 99 -12.81 2.78 1.37
CA PHE A 99 -11.41 2.41 1.49
C PHE A 99 -11.03 1.24 0.58
N LEU A 100 -11.82 0.17 0.54
CA LEU A 100 -11.53 -0.98 -0.33
C LEU A 100 -11.53 -0.59 -1.81
N SER A 101 -12.48 0.25 -2.24
CA SER A 101 -12.52 0.77 -3.61
C SER A 101 -11.29 1.61 -3.96
N HIS A 102 -10.83 2.46 -3.03
CA HIS A 102 -9.64 3.27 -3.26
C HIS A 102 -8.36 2.41 -3.21
N LEU A 103 -8.30 1.39 -2.35
CA LEU A 103 -7.19 0.45 -2.30
C LEU A 103 -7.06 -0.34 -3.61
N ASP A 104 -8.18 -0.80 -4.16
CA ASP A 104 -8.22 -1.44 -5.47
C ASP A 104 -7.73 -0.51 -6.57
N ARG A 105 -8.16 0.76 -6.56
CA ARG A 105 -7.68 1.75 -7.52
C ARG A 105 -6.18 2.01 -7.42
N VAL A 106 -5.60 1.98 -6.22
CA VAL A 106 -4.14 2.11 -6.05
C VAL A 106 -3.42 0.88 -6.60
N MET A 107 -3.98 -0.32 -6.37
CA MET A 107 -3.43 -1.56 -6.91
C MET A 107 -3.51 -1.61 -8.44
N HIS A 108 -4.64 -1.19 -9.00
CA HIS A 108 -4.98 -1.24 -10.43
C HIS A 108 -5.22 0.18 -10.99
N PRO A 109 -4.14 0.94 -11.24
CA PRO A 109 -4.22 2.36 -11.56
C PRO A 109 -4.96 2.68 -12.86
N ALA A 110 -4.90 1.78 -13.86
CA ALA A 110 -5.62 1.91 -15.12
C ALA A 110 -7.11 1.56 -15.01
N GLY A 111 -7.60 1.12 -13.84
CA GLY A 111 -8.99 0.68 -13.64
C GLY A 111 -9.35 -0.67 -14.27
N ALA A 112 -8.48 -1.22 -15.13
CA ALA A 112 -8.53 -2.61 -15.53
C ALA A 112 -7.79 -3.46 -14.49
N THR A 113 -8.41 -4.54 -14.02
CA THR A 113 -7.83 -5.49 -13.05
C THR A 113 -6.65 -6.30 -13.61
N SER A 114 -6.16 -5.97 -14.81
CA SER A 114 -5.11 -6.70 -15.53
C SER A 114 -3.74 -6.04 -15.50
N LEU A 115 -3.63 -4.80 -15.00
CA LEU A 115 -2.35 -4.11 -14.88
C LEU A 115 -2.23 -3.51 -13.50
N ASP A 116 -1.42 -4.15 -12.66
CA ASP A 116 -1.08 -3.61 -11.35
C ASP A 116 0.01 -2.50 -11.44
N PHE A 117 0.25 -1.83 -10.32
CA PHE A 117 1.26 -0.76 -10.24
C PHE A 117 2.70 -1.25 -10.47
N ILE A 118 2.99 -2.56 -10.39
CA ILE A 118 4.29 -3.16 -10.73
C ILE A 118 4.40 -3.34 -12.25
N GLU A 119 3.34 -3.87 -12.85
CA GLU A 119 3.22 -4.15 -14.29
C GLU A 119 3.25 -2.89 -15.15
N LEU A 120 2.82 -1.75 -14.60
CA LEU A 120 2.89 -0.44 -15.26
C LEU A 120 4.27 -0.08 -15.83
N ARG A 121 5.35 -0.62 -15.26
CA ARG A 121 6.71 -0.35 -15.75
C ARG A 121 7.03 -1.02 -17.09
N TYR A 122 6.25 -2.02 -17.48
CA TYR A 122 6.49 -2.84 -18.66
C TYR A 122 5.54 -2.51 -19.81
N VAL A 123 4.59 -1.61 -19.61
CA VAL A 123 3.66 -1.14 -20.65
C VAL A 123 4.07 0.24 -21.15
N ALA A 124 4.06 0.43 -22.47
CA ALA A 124 4.38 1.71 -23.11
C ALA A 124 3.22 2.72 -23.08
N SER A 125 2.09 2.37 -22.48
CA SER A 125 0.90 3.20 -22.40
C SER A 125 0.93 4.10 -21.16
N GLU A 126 0.82 5.40 -21.37
CA GLU A 126 0.58 6.35 -20.28
C GLU A 126 -0.86 6.23 -19.77
N LEU A 127 -1.05 6.50 -18.47
CA LEU A 127 -2.37 6.67 -17.90
C LEU A 127 -3.03 7.92 -18.48
N ASP A 128 -4.29 7.79 -18.92
CA ASP A 128 -5.07 8.95 -19.30
C ASP A 128 -5.30 9.89 -18.10
N ARG A 129 -5.66 11.16 -18.37
CA ARG A 129 -5.79 12.18 -17.32
C ARG A 129 -6.86 11.84 -16.28
N ASN A 130 -7.94 11.17 -16.68
CA ASN A 130 -9.02 10.80 -15.77
C ASN A 130 -8.59 9.65 -14.85
N ALA A 131 -7.92 8.64 -15.41
CA ALA A 131 -7.31 7.55 -14.66
C ALA A 131 -6.29 8.08 -13.64
N LEU A 132 -5.41 8.99 -14.07
CA LEU A 132 -4.42 9.63 -13.18
C LEU A 132 -5.09 10.41 -12.04
N SER A 133 -6.08 11.26 -12.34
CA SER A 133 -6.79 12.06 -11.33
C SER A 133 -7.49 11.17 -10.30
N SER A 134 -8.18 10.13 -10.78
CA SER A 134 -8.86 9.15 -9.92
C SER A 134 -7.88 8.37 -9.05
N TRP A 135 -6.73 7.99 -9.62
CA TRP A 135 -5.66 7.33 -8.88
C TRP A 135 -5.07 8.25 -7.81
N GLN A 136 -4.77 9.52 -8.12
CA GLN A 136 -4.23 10.47 -7.13
C GLN A 136 -5.18 10.69 -5.95
N GLN A 137 -6.48 10.79 -6.22
CA GLN A 137 -7.49 10.87 -5.16
C GLN A 137 -7.45 9.61 -4.27
N SER A 138 -7.40 8.44 -4.90
CA SER A 138 -7.38 7.16 -4.21
C SER A 138 -6.12 6.95 -3.39
N PHE A 139 -4.96 7.31 -3.94
CA PHE A 139 -3.68 7.27 -3.26
C PHE A 139 -3.69 8.11 -1.98
N ARG A 140 -4.12 9.38 -2.06
CA ARG A 140 -4.25 10.25 -0.88
C ARG A 140 -5.23 9.69 0.15
N TYR A 141 -6.37 9.17 -0.31
CA TYR A 141 -7.36 8.56 0.57
C TYR A 141 -6.77 7.37 1.33
N VAL A 142 -6.14 6.43 0.63
CA VAL A 142 -5.55 5.22 1.21
C VAL A 142 -4.46 5.56 2.21
N VAL A 143 -3.53 6.47 1.87
CA VAL A 143 -2.46 6.89 2.77
C VAL A 143 -3.04 7.48 4.06
N ASN A 144 -4.00 8.39 3.96
CA ASN A 144 -4.64 9.00 5.13
C ASN A 144 -5.41 7.98 5.96
N TRP A 145 -6.11 7.05 5.31
CA TRP A 145 -6.83 5.99 5.99
C TRP A 145 -5.89 5.07 6.78
N LEU A 146 -4.77 4.66 6.19
CA LEU A 146 -3.76 3.81 6.84
C LEU A 146 -3.09 4.52 8.02
N ILE A 147 -2.82 5.83 7.91
CA ILE A 147 -2.28 6.63 9.01
C ILE A 147 -3.28 6.71 10.17
N LYS A 148 -4.56 6.95 9.87
CA LYS A 148 -5.63 7.05 10.87
C LYS A 148 -5.94 5.72 11.56
N ASN A 149 -5.80 4.61 10.85
CA ASN A 149 -6.17 3.28 11.33
C ASN A 149 -4.96 2.39 11.67
N LYS A 150 -3.78 2.99 11.87
CA LYS A 150 -2.62 2.26 12.45
C LYS A 150 -3.04 1.62 13.78
N GLY A 151 -2.56 0.40 14.03
CA GLY A 151 -3.09 -0.55 15.00
C GLY A 151 -3.67 0.05 16.29
N SER A 152 -4.94 -0.24 16.55
CA SER A 152 -5.58 -0.12 17.89
C SER A 152 -5.46 -1.45 18.62
#